data_AF-A0A7S2E4H7-F1
#
_entry.id   AF-A0A7S2E4H7-F1
#
_cell.length_a   1.000
_cell.length_b   1.000
_cell.length_c   1.000
_cell.angle_alpha   90.00
_cell.angle_beta   90.00
_cell.angle_gamma   90.00
#
_symmetry.space_group_name_H-M   'P 1'
#
loop_
_entity.id
_entity.type
_entity.pdbx_description
1 polymer ?
#
loop_
_entity_poly.entity_id
_entity_poly.type
_entity_poly.pdbx_seq_one_letter_code
_entity_poly.pdbx_strand_id
1 'polypeptide(L)'
;ASRYQIVDCLRGSLEVALGRYFDQPDTIVLQEFLDALNAVDMAECPEPLPFEQALMRRGVTPQPNTMERSATAAYTPKEWVWNGSVVYAGASIPLQVPLYLSRDEVMPEGSGILKDLLQIFNEDTMRIYNAVLSGQRVLFVGYNHAAGDVCKFAMAAASMISPPLEGILHRVFPYANLTDLSFIETQGFIAGVTNPVFEENTRWWDLLCVLNLPEKSGVCMTVEEKLKEDERHHKRSGPSQQQV
;
A
#
# COMPACT_ATOMS: atom_id res chain seq x y z
N ALA A 1 -17.34 3.88 15.13
CA ALA A 1 -17.14 3.46 13.73
C ALA A 1 -15.68 3.75 13.39
N SER A 2 -14.93 2.77 12.87
CA SER A 2 -13.54 3.01 12.50
C SER A 2 -13.50 4.10 11.40
N ARG A 3 -12.44 4.90 11.35
CA ARG A 3 -12.22 5.86 10.24
C ARG A 3 -11.87 5.14 8.92
N TYR A 4 -11.79 3.80 8.93
CA TYR A 4 -11.29 2.95 7.85
C TYR A 4 -12.39 2.04 7.33
N GLN A 5 -13.48 2.67 6.89
CA GLN A 5 -14.75 2.00 6.64
C GLN A 5 -14.67 0.98 5.50
N ILE A 6 -13.77 1.16 4.52
CA ILE A 6 -13.61 0.18 3.43
C ILE A 6 -13.13 -1.19 3.93
N VAL A 7 -12.27 -1.23 4.95
CA VAL A 7 -11.83 -2.49 5.57
C VAL A 7 -13.00 -3.15 6.30
N ASP A 8 -13.85 -2.34 6.94
CA ASP A 8 -15.05 -2.84 7.61
C ASP A 8 -16.07 -3.42 6.62
N CYS A 9 -16.13 -2.94 5.37
CA CYS A 9 -16.98 -3.51 4.32
C CYS A 9 -16.64 -4.96 3.99
N LEU A 10 -15.35 -5.28 4.01
CA LEU A 10 -14.83 -6.59 3.66
C LEU A 10 -14.67 -7.49 4.88
N ARG A 11 -14.83 -6.97 6.10
CA ARG A 11 -14.60 -7.71 7.36
C ARG A 11 -15.28 -9.08 7.36
N GLY A 12 -16.58 -9.13 7.10
CA GLY A 12 -17.34 -10.38 7.20
C GLY A 12 -16.89 -11.42 6.17
N SER A 13 -16.56 -10.99 4.95
CA SER A 13 -16.12 -11.89 3.88
C SER A 13 -14.66 -12.32 4.07
N LEU A 14 -13.80 -11.42 4.56
CA LEU A 14 -12.42 -11.69 4.95
C LEU A 14 -12.32 -12.67 6.12
N GLU A 15 -13.16 -12.55 7.16
CA GLU A 15 -13.15 -13.46 8.30
C GLU A 15 -13.43 -14.91 7.87
N VAL A 16 -14.36 -15.12 6.93
CA VAL A 16 -14.66 -16.44 6.36
C VAL A 16 -13.48 -16.96 5.52
N ALA A 17 -12.89 -16.11 4.67
CA ALA A 17 -11.74 -16.48 3.85
C ALA A 17 -10.51 -16.83 4.70
N LEU A 18 -10.23 -16.04 5.74
CA LEU A 18 -9.12 -16.28 6.67
C LEU A 18 -9.34 -17.55 7.49
N GLY A 19 -10.56 -17.84 7.92
CA GLY A 19 -10.88 -19.11 8.59
C GLY A 19 -10.52 -20.31 7.71
N ARG A 20 -10.95 -20.30 6.45
CA ARG A 20 -10.59 -21.35 5.48
C ARG A 20 -9.09 -21.41 5.20
N TYR A 21 -8.42 -20.25 5.09
CA TYR A 21 -6.98 -20.19 4.84
C TYR A 21 -6.17 -20.74 6.03
N PHE A 22 -6.60 -20.52 7.27
CA PHE A 22 -5.92 -21.11 8.43
C PHE A 22 -6.14 -22.61 8.56
N ASP A 23 -7.28 -23.13 8.10
CA ASP A 23 -7.50 -24.58 8.01
C ASP A 23 -6.70 -25.23 6.88
N GLN A 24 -6.60 -24.54 5.73
CA GLN A 24 -5.87 -24.97 4.54
C GLN A 24 -5.11 -23.77 3.93
N PRO A 25 -3.82 -23.59 4.26
CA PRO A 25 -3.03 -22.44 3.81
C PRO A 25 -2.60 -22.63 2.35
N ASP A 26 -3.56 -22.53 1.45
CA ASP A 26 -3.38 -22.64 0.00
C ASP A 26 -3.72 -21.30 -0.68
N THR A 27 -2.97 -20.96 -1.73
CA THR A 27 -3.19 -19.73 -2.51
C THR A 27 -4.51 -19.76 -3.26
N ILE A 28 -5.02 -20.96 -3.54
CA ILE A 28 -6.33 -21.19 -4.16
C ILE A 28 -7.45 -20.54 -3.34
N VAL A 29 -7.40 -20.63 -2.00
CA VAL A 29 -8.43 -20.06 -1.12
C VAL A 29 -8.55 -18.54 -1.30
N LEU A 30 -7.41 -17.87 -1.43
CA LEU A 30 -7.33 -16.41 -1.63
C LEU A 30 -7.73 -16.02 -3.06
N GLN A 31 -7.38 -16.84 -4.05
CA GLN A 31 -7.78 -16.62 -5.43
C GLN A 31 -9.30 -16.75 -5.60
N GLU A 32 -9.90 -17.83 -5.08
CA GLU A 32 -11.36 -18.00 -5.07
C GLU A 32 -12.08 -16.83 -4.38
N PHE A 33 -11.48 -16.30 -3.31
CA PHE A 33 -12.04 -15.16 -2.59
C PHE A 33 -12.00 -13.88 -3.43
N LEU A 34 -10.87 -13.62 -4.09
CA LEU A 34 -10.71 -12.47 -4.98
C LEU A 34 -11.68 -12.56 -6.18
N ASP A 35 -11.80 -13.74 -6.79
CA ASP A 35 -12.73 -13.97 -7.89
C ASP A 35 -14.19 -13.77 -7.44
N ALA A 36 -14.55 -14.22 -6.24
CA ALA A 36 -15.87 -13.99 -5.67
C ALA A 36 -16.17 -12.51 -5.43
N LEU A 37 -15.19 -11.73 -4.94
CA LEU A 37 -15.34 -10.27 -4.78
C LEU A 37 -15.50 -9.55 -6.12
N ASN A 38 -14.73 -9.94 -7.13
CA ASN A 38 -14.81 -9.34 -8.47
C ASN A 38 -16.09 -9.72 -9.22
N ALA A 39 -16.76 -10.82 -8.83
CA ALA A 39 -18.03 -11.25 -9.40
C ALA A 39 -19.25 -10.53 -8.80
N VAL A 40 -19.07 -9.68 -7.78
CA VAL A 40 -20.16 -8.91 -7.20
C VAL A 40 -20.70 -7.91 -8.23
N ASP A 41 -21.99 -8.01 -8.54
CA ASP A 41 -22.65 -7.06 -9.43
C ASP A 41 -22.77 -5.70 -8.74
N MET A 42 -22.13 -4.69 -9.33
CA MET A 42 -22.16 -3.30 -8.87
C MET A 42 -22.95 -2.39 -9.82
N ALA A 43 -23.71 -2.93 -10.79
CA ALA A 43 -24.48 -2.13 -11.75
C ALA A 43 -25.53 -1.22 -11.08
N GLU A 44 -26.07 -1.63 -9.94
CA GLU A 44 -27.03 -0.85 -9.15
C GLU A 44 -26.36 0.11 -8.14
N CYS A 45 -25.02 0.16 -8.12
CA CYS A 45 -24.29 1.05 -7.22
C CYS A 45 -24.41 2.50 -7.72
N PRO A 46 -24.90 3.45 -6.90
CA PRO A 46 -24.99 4.85 -7.30
C PRO A 46 -23.61 5.47 -7.51
N GLU A 47 -23.48 6.35 -8.50
CA GLU A 47 -22.28 7.18 -8.72
C GLU A 47 -22.53 8.63 -8.26
N PRO A 48 -22.36 8.94 -6.96
CA PRO A 48 -22.59 10.30 -6.46
C PRO A 48 -21.56 11.29 -7.02
N LEU A 49 -22.02 12.51 -7.26
CA LEU A 49 -21.16 13.61 -7.71
C LEU A 49 -20.15 14.00 -6.63
N PRO A 50 -18.98 14.59 -6.98
CA PRO A 50 -17.95 14.92 -5.99
C PRO A 50 -18.43 15.83 -4.85
N PHE A 51 -19.36 16.74 -5.12
CA PHE A 51 -19.94 17.58 -4.06
C PHE A 51 -20.88 16.78 -3.14
N GLU A 52 -21.61 15.80 -3.67
CA GLU A 52 -22.47 14.91 -2.88
C GLU A 52 -21.62 14.05 -1.96
N GLN A 53 -20.54 13.46 -2.47
CA GLN A 53 -19.55 12.74 -1.65
C GLN A 53 -18.96 13.63 -0.53
N ALA A 54 -18.66 14.90 -0.83
CA ALA A 54 -18.16 15.85 0.15
C ALA A 54 -19.20 16.22 1.23
N LEU A 55 -20.47 16.34 0.86
CA LEU A 55 -21.58 16.56 1.80
C LEU A 55 -21.80 15.32 2.69
N MET A 56 -21.77 14.14 2.09
CA MET A 56 -21.88 12.86 2.78
C MET A 56 -20.76 12.70 3.82
N ARG A 57 -19.51 13.00 3.45
CA ARG A 57 -18.35 12.89 4.35
C ARG A 57 -18.42 13.87 5.54
N ARG A 58 -19.01 15.05 5.35
CA ARG A 58 -19.14 16.08 6.39
C ARG A 58 -20.31 15.84 7.35
N GLY A 59 -21.14 14.82 7.12
CA GLY A 59 -22.29 14.51 7.97
C GLY A 59 -23.32 15.65 8.00
N VAL A 60 -23.44 16.41 6.90
CA VAL A 60 -24.38 17.53 6.83
C VAL A 60 -25.80 16.96 6.83
N THR A 61 -26.51 17.16 7.93
CA THR A 61 -27.96 17.01 7.98
C THR A 61 -28.57 18.29 7.42
N PRO A 62 -29.40 18.25 6.37
CA PRO A 62 -30.09 19.43 5.88
C PRO A 62 -30.95 20.02 7.00
N GLN A 63 -30.73 21.30 7.33
CA GLN A 63 -31.51 21.98 8.36
C GLN A 63 -32.93 22.27 7.82
N PRO A 64 -33.99 22.04 8.61
CA PRO A 64 -35.37 22.16 8.15
C PRO A 64 -35.84 23.59 7.78
N ASN A 65 -35.01 24.62 7.97
CA ASN A 65 -35.41 26.03 7.80
C ASN A 65 -34.75 26.78 6.64
N THR A 66 -33.96 26.13 5.79
CA THR A 66 -33.53 26.72 4.52
C THR A 66 -34.58 26.47 3.45
N MET A 67 -35.08 27.55 2.85
CA MET A 67 -36.17 27.60 1.87
C MET A 67 -35.76 27.05 0.49
N GLU A 68 -34.97 25.99 0.47
CA GLU A 68 -34.53 25.26 -0.71
C GLU A 68 -34.87 23.79 -0.51
N ARG A 69 -35.75 23.28 -1.38
CA ARG A 69 -36.14 21.87 -1.60
C ARG A 69 -35.91 20.93 -0.40
N SER A 70 -37.01 20.60 0.28
CA SER A 70 -37.10 19.49 1.25
C SER A 70 -36.16 18.36 0.86
N ALA A 71 -35.08 18.19 1.63
CA ALA A 71 -34.19 17.06 1.44
C ALA A 71 -35.02 15.78 1.56
N THR A 72 -35.05 15.00 0.48
CA THR A 72 -35.67 13.68 0.47
C THR A 72 -35.02 12.81 1.55
N ALA A 73 -35.76 11.85 2.11
CA ALA A 73 -35.27 11.05 3.24
C ALA A 73 -33.86 10.46 3.04
N ALA A 74 -33.43 10.25 1.78
CA ALA A 74 -32.15 9.77 1.25
C ALA A 74 -30.84 10.49 1.69
N TYR A 75 -30.90 11.44 2.62
CA TYR A 75 -29.73 12.21 3.08
C TYR A 75 -29.34 11.91 4.54
N THR A 76 -29.67 10.72 5.06
CA THR A 76 -29.17 10.26 6.36
C THR A 76 -27.89 9.41 6.22
N PRO A 77 -26.95 9.47 7.18
CA PRO A 77 -25.69 8.71 7.11
C PRO A 77 -25.81 7.19 6.95
N LYS A 78 -26.97 6.60 7.29
CA LYS A 78 -27.27 5.17 7.08
C LYS A 78 -27.59 4.82 5.63
N GLU A 79 -27.96 5.81 4.81
CA GLU A 79 -28.34 5.62 3.40
C GLU A 79 -27.16 5.83 2.44
N TRP A 80 -26.00 6.27 2.94
CA TRP A 80 -24.80 6.48 2.12
C TRP A 80 -23.91 5.24 2.05
N VAL A 81 -24.55 4.08 2.10
CA VAL A 81 -23.94 2.77 2.00
C VAL A 81 -24.74 1.98 0.98
N TRP A 82 -24.07 1.47 -0.03
CA TRP A 82 -24.62 0.47 -0.94
C TRP A 82 -24.55 -0.91 -0.28
N ASN A 83 -25.66 -1.63 -0.32
CA ASN A 83 -25.75 -2.97 0.24
C ASN A 83 -25.72 -3.98 -0.90
N GLY A 84 -24.68 -4.80 -0.91
CA GLY A 84 -24.55 -5.94 -1.82
C GLY A 84 -24.39 -7.25 -1.06
N SER A 85 -24.12 -8.32 -1.79
CA SER A 85 -23.73 -9.60 -1.19
C SER A 85 -22.68 -10.29 -2.05
N VAL A 86 -21.65 -10.83 -1.41
CA VAL A 86 -20.68 -11.72 -2.05
C VAL A 86 -21.04 -13.17 -1.75
N VAL A 87 -21.05 -14.02 -2.78
CA VAL A 87 -21.21 -15.46 -2.62
C VAL A 87 -19.83 -16.09 -2.54
N TYR A 88 -19.46 -16.56 -1.35
CA TYR A 88 -18.17 -17.21 -1.12
C TYR A 88 -18.34 -18.43 -0.22
N ALA A 89 -17.66 -19.53 -0.54
CA ALA A 89 -17.76 -20.79 0.21
C ALA A 89 -19.20 -21.34 0.36
N GLY A 90 -20.09 -21.04 -0.58
CA GLY A 90 -21.52 -21.44 -0.51
C GLY A 90 -22.36 -20.58 0.45
N ALA A 91 -21.80 -19.55 1.07
CA ALA A 91 -22.51 -18.58 1.89
C ALA A 91 -22.68 -17.26 1.14
N SER A 92 -23.86 -16.63 1.30
CA SER A 92 -24.08 -15.25 0.88
C SER A 92 -23.73 -14.32 2.04
N ILE A 93 -22.69 -13.51 1.86
CA ILE A 93 -22.13 -12.62 2.88
C ILE A 93 -22.48 -11.18 2.49
N PRO A 94 -23.17 -10.42 3.35
CA PRO A 94 -23.55 -9.04 3.04
C PRO A 94 -22.31 -8.13 2.95
N LEU A 95 -22.29 -7.25 1.95
CA LEU A 95 -21.30 -6.19 1.76
C LEU A 95 -21.96 -4.83 1.95
N GLN A 96 -21.28 -3.94 2.66
CA GLN A 96 -21.76 -2.59 2.96
C GLN A 96 -20.77 -1.55 2.46
N VAL A 97 -20.85 -1.16 1.19
CA VAL A 97 -19.86 -0.28 0.53
C VAL A 97 -20.23 1.20 0.76
N PRO A 98 -19.34 2.06 1.27
CA PRO A 98 -19.66 3.45 1.55
C PRO A 98 -19.57 4.26 0.25
N LEU A 99 -20.59 5.06 -0.05
CA LEU A 99 -20.68 5.81 -1.32
C LEU A 99 -19.89 7.12 -1.33
N TYR A 100 -19.36 7.53 -0.19
CA TYR A 100 -18.65 8.79 0.02
C TYR A 100 -17.12 8.63 0.11
N LEU A 101 -16.61 7.47 -0.31
CA LEU A 101 -15.18 7.27 -0.41
C LEU A 101 -14.61 8.24 -1.45
N SER A 102 -13.59 8.98 -1.04
CA SER A 102 -12.90 9.93 -1.91
C SER A 102 -11.99 9.22 -2.91
N ARG A 103 -11.64 9.91 -3.99
CA ARG A 103 -10.64 9.44 -4.97
C ARG A 103 -9.25 9.18 -4.36
N ASP A 104 -8.97 9.73 -3.18
CA ASP A 104 -7.73 9.47 -2.45
C ASP A 104 -7.81 8.19 -1.59
N GLU A 105 -9.03 7.69 -1.33
CA GLU A 105 -9.30 6.46 -0.57
C GLU A 105 -9.57 5.25 -1.47
N VAL A 106 -9.86 5.48 -2.75
CA VAL A 106 -10.07 4.44 -3.77
C VAL A 106 -9.10 4.69 -4.91
N MET A 107 -8.28 3.70 -5.24
CA MET A 107 -7.33 3.82 -6.33
C MET A 107 -8.11 3.99 -7.66
N PRO A 108 -7.94 5.11 -8.39
CA PRO A 108 -8.60 5.27 -9.68
C PRO A 108 -8.09 4.24 -10.68
N GLU A 109 -8.96 3.84 -11.62
CA GLU A 109 -8.59 2.89 -12.66
C GLU A 109 -7.33 3.36 -13.41
N GLY A 110 -6.31 2.50 -13.44
CA GLY A 110 -5.09 2.74 -14.21
C GLY A 110 -4.00 3.60 -13.55
N SER A 111 -4.21 4.16 -12.36
CA SER A 111 -3.20 4.99 -11.68
C SER A 111 -3.16 4.75 -10.18
N GLY A 112 -2.00 4.33 -9.66
CA GLY A 112 -1.82 4.24 -8.21
C GLY A 112 -0.41 3.85 -7.81
N ILE A 113 0.16 4.62 -6.88
CA ILE A 113 1.51 4.41 -6.34
C ILE A 113 1.71 2.99 -5.78
N LEU A 114 0.64 2.38 -5.26
CA LEU A 114 0.64 1.02 -4.76
C LEU A 114 0.68 -0.03 -5.88
N LYS A 115 -0.09 0.17 -6.96
CA LYS A 115 -0.05 -0.71 -8.12
C LYS A 115 1.35 -0.75 -8.73
N ASP A 116 2.01 0.39 -8.80
CA ASP A 116 3.37 0.47 -9.32
C ASP A 116 4.37 -0.24 -8.40
N LEU A 117 4.23 -0.12 -7.08
CA LEU A 117 5.05 -0.86 -6.12
C LEU A 117 4.85 -2.38 -6.27
N LEU A 118 3.60 -2.84 -6.37
CA LEU A 118 3.27 -4.25 -6.57
C LEU A 118 3.83 -4.80 -7.89
N GLN A 119 3.76 -4.01 -8.97
CA GLN A 119 4.28 -4.44 -10.26
C GLN A 119 5.82 -4.54 -10.28
N ILE A 120 6.50 -3.64 -9.56
CA ILE A 120 7.96 -3.57 -9.56
C ILE A 120 8.58 -4.60 -8.62
N PHE A 121 8.06 -4.73 -7.40
CA PHE A 121 8.63 -5.61 -6.38
C PHE A 121 7.98 -6.99 -6.33
N ASN A 122 6.76 -7.15 -6.85
CA ASN A 122 6.05 -8.43 -6.93
C ASN A 122 6.08 -9.21 -5.60
N GLU A 123 6.78 -10.36 -5.55
CA GLU A 123 6.93 -11.21 -4.36
C GLU A 123 7.63 -10.49 -3.18
N ASP A 124 8.55 -9.56 -3.48
CA ASP A 124 9.26 -8.78 -2.47
C ASP A 124 8.36 -7.74 -1.78
N THR A 125 7.17 -7.46 -2.32
CA THR A 125 6.21 -6.54 -1.69
C THR A 125 5.88 -6.97 -0.26
N MET A 126 5.76 -8.28 0.00
CA MET A 126 5.49 -8.78 1.34
C MET A 126 6.70 -8.64 2.28
N ARG A 127 7.93 -8.61 1.74
CA ARG A 127 9.12 -8.29 2.53
C ARG A 127 9.08 -6.83 2.99
N ILE A 128 8.75 -5.91 2.06
CA ILE A 128 8.56 -4.49 2.37
C ILE A 128 7.47 -4.32 3.43
N TYR A 129 6.32 -4.97 3.23
CA TYR A 129 5.20 -4.92 4.17
C TYR A 129 5.61 -5.37 5.58
N ASN A 130 6.29 -6.52 5.70
CA ASN A 130 6.78 -7.03 6.97
C ASN A 130 7.84 -6.11 7.62
N ALA A 131 8.74 -5.53 6.83
CA ALA A 131 9.75 -4.59 7.32
C ALA A 131 9.12 -3.32 7.89
N VAL A 132 8.11 -2.76 7.19
CA VAL A 132 7.36 -1.60 7.67
C VAL A 132 6.63 -1.93 8.98
N LEU A 133 5.97 -3.09 9.07
CA LEU A 133 5.25 -3.51 10.29
C LEU A 133 6.18 -3.76 11.48
N SER A 134 7.34 -4.37 11.24
CA SER A 134 8.33 -4.68 12.28
C SER A 134 9.17 -3.47 12.71
N GLY A 135 8.99 -2.31 12.09
CA GLY A 135 9.77 -1.11 12.42
C GLY A 135 11.21 -1.16 11.93
N GLN A 136 11.48 -1.93 10.88
CA GLN A 136 12.78 -1.96 10.21
C GLN A 136 12.99 -0.68 9.39
N ARG A 137 14.27 -0.31 9.22
CA ARG A 137 14.69 0.83 8.39
C ARG A 137 14.65 0.41 6.92
N VAL A 138 13.67 0.93 6.18
CA VAL A 138 13.44 0.61 4.77
C VAL A 138 13.99 1.74 3.90
N LEU A 139 14.83 1.39 2.94
CA LEU A 139 15.46 2.35 2.05
C LEU A 139 15.19 1.99 0.59
N PHE A 140 14.57 2.90 -0.16
CA PHE A 140 14.39 2.82 -1.61
C PHE A 140 15.52 3.57 -2.31
N VAL A 141 16.30 2.87 -3.14
CA VAL A 141 17.40 3.45 -3.91
C VAL A 141 17.07 3.41 -5.40
N GLY A 142 17.19 4.56 -6.05
CA GLY A 142 17.02 4.70 -7.50
C GLY A 142 18.23 5.34 -8.17
N TYR A 143 19.14 4.52 -8.69
CA TYR A 143 20.31 4.98 -9.44
C TYR A 143 19.90 5.61 -10.77
N ASN A 144 20.37 6.82 -11.06
CA ASN A 144 19.99 7.56 -12.27
C ASN A 144 18.46 7.72 -12.46
N HIS A 145 17.70 7.63 -11.36
CA HIS A 145 16.25 7.87 -11.35
C HIS A 145 15.92 9.29 -10.91
N ALA A 146 14.73 9.77 -11.30
CA ALA A 146 14.25 11.04 -10.80
C ALA A 146 13.94 10.90 -9.30
N ALA A 147 14.17 11.96 -8.52
CA ALA A 147 13.80 11.96 -7.11
C ALA A 147 12.31 11.64 -6.90
N GLY A 148 11.45 12.05 -7.84
CA GLY A 148 10.02 11.72 -7.83
C GLY A 148 9.72 10.22 -7.86
N ASP A 149 10.58 9.42 -8.50
CA ASP A 149 10.40 7.97 -8.58
C ASP A 149 10.58 7.32 -7.22
N VAL A 150 11.67 7.63 -6.50
CA VAL A 150 11.92 7.08 -5.16
C VAL A 150 10.92 7.60 -4.14
N CYS A 151 10.48 8.86 -4.25
CA CYS A 151 9.40 9.42 -3.43
C CYS A 151 8.12 8.59 -3.52
N LYS A 152 7.78 8.17 -4.74
CA LYS A 152 6.57 7.40 -5.02
C LYS A 152 6.57 6.07 -4.26
N PHE A 153 7.69 5.35 -4.25
CA PHE A 153 7.77 4.06 -3.57
C PHE A 153 7.83 4.19 -2.05
N ALA A 154 8.55 5.19 -1.52
CA ALA A 154 8.55 5.48 -0.08
C ALA A 154 7.13 5.78 0.45
N MET A 155 6.36 6.58 -0.29
CA MET A 155 4.96 6.87 0.04
C MET A 155 4.04 5.66 -0.17
N ALA A 156 4.27 4.87 -1.22
CA ALA A 156 3.50 3.65 -1.47
C ALA A 156 3.68 2.63 -0.34
N ALA A 157 4.90 2.45 0.17
CA ALA A 157 5.19 1.56 1.28
C ALA A 157 4.42 1.94 2.56
N ALA A 158 4.31 3.24 2.85
CA ALA A 158 3.50 3.72 3.97
C ALA A 158 1.99 3.52 3.73
N SER A 159 1.54 3.69 2.49
CA SER A 159 0.14 3.59 2.09
C SER A 159 -0.40 2.15 2.06
N MET A 160 0.48 1.14 2.01
CA MET A 160 0.09 -0.27 2.11
C MET A 160 -0.48 -0.66 3.47
N ILE A 161 -0.17 0.11 4.51
CA ILE A 161 -0.57 -0.21 5.88
C ILE A 161 -1.96 0.34 6.14
N SER A 162 -2.95 -0.56 6.20
CA SER A 162 -4.34 -0.24 6.53
C SER A 162 -4.88 -1.16 7.63
N PRO A 163 -5.42 -0.63 8.74
CA PRO A 163 -5.44 0.79 9.09
C PRO A 163 -4.01 1.34 9.31
N PRO A 164 -3.72 2.60 8.92
CA PRO A 164 -2.44 3.25 9.18
C PRO A 164 -2.01 3.10 10.64
N LEU A 165 -0.77 2.65 10.83
CA LEU A 165 -0.12 2.65 12.14
C LEU A 165 0.08 4.10 12.60
N GLU A 166 -0.11 4.34 13.89
CA GLU A 166 0.14 5.65 14.48
C GLU A 166 1.60 6.07 14.21
N GLY A 167 1.76 7.31 13.74
CA GLY A 167 3.07 7.88 13.43
C GLY A 167 3.78 7.30 12.20
N ILE A 168 3.13 6.47 11.38
CA ILE A 168 3.75 5.94 10.16
C ILE A 168 4.25 7.04 9.21
N LEU A 169 3.52 8.17 9.14
CA LEU A 169 3.92 9.31 8.31
C LEU A 169 5.11 10.09 8.89
N HIS A 170 5.32 10.05 10.22
CA HIS A 170 6.45 10.75 10.86
C HIS A 170 7.79 10.10 10.57
N ARG A 171 7.79 8.81 10.21
CA ARG A 171 9.00 8.07 9.83
C ARG A 171 9.19 7.96 8.32
N VAL A 172 8.35 8.60 7.51
CA VAL A 172 8.46 8.59 6.05
C VAL A 172 9.22 9.83 5.59
N PHE A 173 10.32 9.58 4.87
CA PHE A 173 11.16 10.59 4.25
C PHE A 173 11.09 10.37 2.74
N PRO A 174 10.11 10.97 2.02
CA PRO A 174 9.89 10.69 0.61
C PRO A 174 11.19 10.85 -0.21
N TYR A 175 11.98 11.85 0.14
CA TYR A 175 13.33 12.01 -0.37
C TYR A 175 14.30 12.41 0.74
N ALA A 176 15.43 11.71 0.81
CA ALA A 176 16.56 12.05 1.66
C ALA A 176 17.83 12.23 0.79
N ASN A 177 18.75 13.06 1.27
CA ASN A 177 19.99 13.38 0.59
C ASN A 177 21.17 13.35 1.57
N LEU A 178 22.41 13.49 1.06
CA LEU A 178 23.61 13.44 1.91
C LEU A 178 23.87 14.72 2.71
N THR A 179 23.11 15.80 2.48
CA THR A 179 23.31 17.05 3.22
C THR A 179 22.72 16.99 4.64
N ASP A 180 21.68 16.17 4.83
CA ASP A 180 21.05 15.96 6.13
C ASP A 180 20.76 14.47 6.36
N LEU A 181 21.45 13.89 7.35
CA LEU A 181 21.34 12.49 7.74
C LEU A 181 20.50 12.28 9.00
N SER A 182 19.82 13.31 9.50
CA SER A 182 18.96 13.23 10.70
C SER A 182 17.87 12.16 10.59
N PHE A 183 17.42 11.84 9.38
CA PHE A 183 16.42 10.79 9.14
C PHE A 183 16.88 9.40 9.62
N ILE A 184 18.20 9.13 9.64
CA ILE A 184 18.76 7.85 10.09
C ILE A 184 18.50 7.63 11.59
N GLU A 185 18.36 8.72 12.35
CA GLU A 185 18.04 8.68 13.78
C GLU A 185 16.57 8.31 14.03
N THR A 186 15.72 8.40 13.00
CA THR A 186 14.31 8.04 13.11
C THR A 186 14.13 6.53 13.09
N GLN A 187 13.60 5.97 14.18
CA GLN A 187 13.39 4.54 14.31
C GLN A 187 12.43 4.01 13.22
N GLY A 188 12.89 3.01 12.48
CA GLY A 188 12.11 2.35 11.43
C GLY A 188 11.71 3.26 10.28
N PHE A 189 12.59 4.19 9.90
CA PHE A 189 12.34 5.11 8.80
C PHE A 189 12.02 4.39 7.48
N ILE A 190 11.30 5.07 6.61
CA ILE A 190 11.03 4.68 5.23
C ILE A 190 11.53 5.83 4.35
N ALA A 191 12.62 5.64 3.62
CA ALA A 191 13.28 6.72 2.89
C ALA A 191 13.48 6.41 1.41
N GLY A 192 13.39 7.43 0.56
CA GLY A 192 13.77 7.37 -0.85
C GLY A 192 15.06 8.15 -1.11
N VAL A 193 16.02 7.56 -1.83
CA VAL A 193 17.31 8.20 -2.15
C VAL A 193 17.77 7.84 -3.57
N THR A 194 18.57 8.71 -4.18
CA THR A 194 19.12 8.48 -5.53
C THR A 194 20.63 8.27 -5.53
N ASN A 195 21.30 8.49 -4.39
CA ASN A 195 22.75 8.43 -4.30
C ASN A 195 23.23 7.01 -3.94
N PRO A 196 24.19 6.43 -4.70
CA PRO A 196 24.82 5.13 -4.43
C PRO A 196 25.30 4.91 -3.01
N VAL A 197 25.82 5.98 -2.39
CA VAL A 197 26.49 5.92 -1.09
C VAL A 197 25.57 5.31 -0.03
N PHE A 198 24.25 5.46 -0.16
CA PHE A 198 23.30 4.86 0.80
C PHE A 198 23.22 3.33 0.70
N GLU A 199 23.40 2.73 -0.48
CA GLU A 199 23.43 1.27 -0.64
C GLU A 199 24.69 0.68 0.00
N GLU A 200 25.85 1.30 -0.21
CA GLU A 200 27.14 0.80 0.29
C GLU A 200 27.20 0.81 1.83
N ASN A 201 26.50 1.76 2.46
CA ASN A 201 26.47 1.90 3.91
C ASN A 201 25.40 1.00 4.55
N THR A 202 25.65 -0.30 4.58
CA THR A 202 24.76 -1.34 5.18
C THR A 202 24.37 -1.09 6.64
N ARG A 203 25.05 -0.18 7.36
CA ARG A 203 24.69 0.21 8.73
C ARG A 203 23.47 1.12 8.79
N TRP A 204 23.07 1.76 7.69
CA TRP A 204 22.03 2.78 7.68
C TRP A 204 20.62 2.22 7.52
N TRP A 205 20.47 1.01 6.97
CA TRP A 205 19.19 0.40 6.64
C TRP A 205 19.16 -1.08 7.07
N ASP A 206 17.96 -1.65 7.15
CA ASP A 206 17.74 -3.07 7.44
C ASP A 206 17.22 -3.80 6.19
N LEU A 207 16.36 -3.14 5.41
CA LEU A 207 15.88 -3.59 4.10
C LEU A 207 16.17 -2.53 3.03
N LEU A 208 16.92 -2.94 2.01
CA LEU A 208 17.23 -2.12 0.83
C LEU A 208 16.36 -2.55 -0.34
N CYS A 209 15.69 -1.60 -0.97
CA CYS A 209 14.82 -1.78 -2.13
C CYS A 209 15.47 -1.06 -3.32
N VAL A 210 16.13 -1.81 -4.20
CA VAL A 210 16.80 -1.26 -5.38
C VAL A 210 15.83 -1.22 -6.55
N LEU A 211 15.64 -0.03 -7.12
CA LEU A 211 14.75 0.20 -8.25
C LEU A 211 15.50 0.10 -9.57
N ASN A 212 14.91 -0.58 -10.55
CA ASN A 212 15.34 -0.61 -11.94
C ASN A 212 14.12 -0.32 -12.84
N LEU A 213 13.80 0.96 -13.01
CA LEU A 213 12.61 1.37 -13.77
C LEU A 213 12.66 1.05 -15.28
N PRO A 214 13.82 1.08 -15.98
CA PRO A 214 13.90 0.68 -17.38
C PRO A 214 13.40 -0.74 -17.61
N GLU A 215 13.68 -1.64 -16.66
CA GLU A 215 13.22 -3.03 -16.69
C GLU A 215 11.92 -3.25 -15.93
N LYS A 216 11.36 -2.19 -15.31
CA LYS A 216 10.20 -2.24 -14.42
C LYS A 216 10.33 -3.32 -13.35
N SER A 217 11.53 -3.47 -12.80
CA SER A 217 11.86 -4.45 -11.78
C SER A 217 12.44 -3.77 -10.55
N GLY A 218 12.28 -4.40 -9.40
CA GLY A 218 12.89 -3.99 -8.15
C GLY A 218 13.25 -5.22 -7.33
N VAL A 219 14.33 -5.12 -6.58
CA VAL A 219 14.82 -6.21 -5.73
C VAL A 219 14.94 -5.70 -4.30
N CYS A 220 14.45 -6.50 -3.36
CA CYS A 220 14.67 -6.25 -1.94
C CYS A 220 15.78 -7.13 -1.40
N MET A 221 16.71 -6.52 -0.67
CA MET A 221 17.81 -7.23 -0.02
C MET A 221 17.97 -6.78 1.43
N THR A 222 18.17 -7.75 2.29
CA THR A 222 18.58 -7.55 3.68
C THR A 222 20.08 -7.27 3.76
N VAL A 223 20.53 -6.74 4.90
CA VAL A 223 21.96 -6.50 5.15
C VAL A 223 22.79 -7.77 4.95
N GLU A 224 22.29 -8.92 5.40
CA GLU A 224 23.00 -10.20 5.27
C GLU A 224 23.11 -10.65 3.81
N GLU A 225 22.07 -10.45 3.01
CA GLU A 225 22.06 -10.78 1.58
C GLU A 225 23.05 -9.90 0.82
N LYS A 226 23.10 -8.59 1.14
CA LYS A 226 24.05 -7.65 0.53
C LYS A 226 25.50 -8.00 0.84
N LEU A 227 25.83 -8.31 2.09
CA LEU A 227 27.18 -8.72 2.47
C LEU A 227 27.63 -9.99 1.74
N LYS A 228 26.72 -10.97 1.56
CA LYS A 228 26.99 -12.19 0.79
C LYS A 228 27.19 -11.91 -0.70
N GLU A 229 26.45 -10.95 -1.26
CA GLU A 229 26.62 -10.50 -2.64
C GLU A 229 27.99 -9.84 -2.84
N ASP A 230 28.38 -8.90 -1.97
CA ASP A 230 29.66 -8.21 -2.04
C ASP A 230 30.85 -9.18 -1.90
N GLU A 231 30.74 -10.19 -1.02
CA GLU A 231 31.74 -11.27 -0.91
C GLU A 231 31.87 -12.10 -2.20
N ARG A 232 30.74 -12.40 -2.87
CA ARG A 232 30.75 -13.12 -4.16
C ARG A 232 31.36 -12.26 -5.26
N HIS A 233 31.09 -10.95 -5.27
CA HIS A 233 31.70 -10.02 -6.20
C HIS A 233 33.21 -9.91 -5.97
N HIS A 234 33.67 -9.82 -4.72
CA HIS A 234 35.09 -9.78 -4.39
C HIS A 234 35.83 -11.07 -4.81
N LYS A 235 35.22 -12.25 -4.61
CA LYS A 235 35.79 -13.54 -5.05
C LYS A 235 35.85 -13.70 -6.57
N ARG A 236 34.94 -13.06 -7.32
CA ARG A 236 34.93 -13.07 -8.79
C ARG A 236 35.91 -12.08 -9.41
N SER A 237 36.38 -11.08 -8.64
CA SER A 237 37.18 -9.95 -9.14
C SER A 237 38.67 -10.02 -8.78
N GLY A 238 39.22 -11.16 -8.35
CA GLY A 238 40.67 -11.31 -8.13
C GLY A 238 41.27 -12.66 -8.56
N PRO A 239 42.54 -12.72 -9.00
CA PRO A 239 43.28 -11.79 -9.86
C PRO A 239 43.52 -12.40 -11.27
N SER A 240 43.30 -11.61 -12.32
CA SER A 240 43.86 -11.91 -13.65
C SER A 240 45.39 -11.97 -13.54
N GLN A 241 45.95 -13.07 -14.00
CA GLN A 241 47.38 -13.37 -14.01
C GLN A 241 48.20 -12.21 -14.61
N GLN A 242 48.94 -11.49 -13.79
CA GLN A 242 50.23 -10.95 -14.17
C GLN A 242 51.24 -12.09 -14.00
N GLN A 243 51.48 -12.85 -15.06
CA GLN A 243 52.73 -13.59 -15.20
C GLN A 243 53.65 -12.82 -16.14
N VAL A 244 54.85 -12.64 -15.61
CA VAL A 244 56.07 -12.04 -16.13
C VAL A 244 56.51 -12.69 -17.44
#